data_AF-A0A165KTA7-F1
#
_entry.id   AF-A0A165KTA7-F1
#
_cell.length_a   1.000
_cell.length_b   1.000
_cell.length_c   1.000
_cell.angle_alpha   90.00
_cell.angle_beta   90.00
_cell.angle_gamma   90.00
#
_symmetry.space_group_name_H-M   'P 1'
#
loop_
_entity.id
_entity.type
_entity.pdbx_description
1 polymer ?
#
loop_
_entity_poly.entity_id
_entity_poly.type
_entity_poly.pdbx_seq_one_letter_code
_entity_poly.pdbx_strand_id
1 'polypeptide(L)'
;MENFISGFPGCEFQIRAALAEVIGEKKSEYFFDKFLEYFFAEPDAAFFKSLGLNCIRIAISYRHFEDDLHPRVLKPEGFKHLDRAIAACAKHGIYTILDMHTAPGGQNGGWHSDHGAHISGFWIHKDFQDRLVWLWREVAKHYKDEKWIAGYNPVNEPADPAHSGLVTFYDRVHAAIRSVDPNHALFLDGNTFASDFSGFPDDAGTRWPNAAYAIHDYSLYGFPSSPEPYTRTEEQRRRMRRSYEKKREWMDARGLCVWNGEWGPVYARREYEGDEMDVINETRFAVLSDQLEMYWQDRLSWSIWLYKDIGYQGMVHVSRSTPYMQLLREHLYKKYRLAVDAWGADDRFVRDVYTPLLELVRAEVPDEDHQRLYPYPIWTLPRRVEVLARNILVGEFMIREWAEHFRGMDEAQLDRVAQSFKFENCVEREGLNRVLRAQAGQSASN
;
A
#
# COMPACT_ATOMS: atom_id res chain seq x y z
N MET A 1 7.32 2.68 3.23
CA MET A 1 7.74 2.91 1.83
C MET A 1 7.56 1.61 1.06
N GLU A 2 7.27 1.66 -0.23
CA GLU A 2 7.20 0.44 -1.06
C GLU A 2 8.10 0.46 -2.29
N ASN A 3 8.41 -0.74 -2.77
CA ASN A 3 9.42 -1.00 -3.78
C ASN A 3 9.11 -0.34 -5.14
N PHE A 4 7.87 -0.41 -5.62
CA PHE A 4 7.49 0.23 -6.89
C PHE A 4 7.17 1.72 -6.72
N ILE A 5 6.83 2.17 -5.51
CA ILE A 5 6.55 3.58 -5.21
C ILE A 5 7.82 4.41 -5.24
N SER A 6 8.90 3.87 -4.67
CA SER A 6 10.17 4.57 -4.47
C SER A 6 11.33 3.97 -5.26
N GLY A 7 11.16 2.80 -5.89
CA GLY A 7 12.12 2.23 -6.84
C GLY A 7 13.16 1.28 -6.25
N PHE A 8 13.21 1.08 -4.94
CA PHE A 8 14.08 0.07 -4.32
C PHE A 8 13.55 -1.36 -4.53
N PRO A 9 14.36 -2.44 -4.54
CA PRO A 9 13.87 -3.83 -4.54
C PRO A 9 13.62 -4.38 -3.13
N GLY A 10 12.83 -5.46 -3.00
CA GLY A 10 12.59 -6.13 -1.72
C GLY A 10 11.73 -5.32 -0.73
N CYS A 11 12.11 -5.34 0.54
CA CYS A 11 11.40 -4.66 1.65
C CYS A 11 12.15 -3.42 2.16
N GLU A 12 11.44 -2.49 2.80
CA GLU A 12 12.01 -1.25 3.34
C GLU A 12 13.11 -1.50 4.38
N PHE A 13 12.91 -2.45 5.30
CA PHE A 13 13.91 -2.73 6.34
C PHE A 13 15.26 -3.17 5.75
N GLN A 14 15.24 -3.96 4.68
CA GLN A 14 16.45 -4.45 4.01
C GLN A 14 17.17 -3.30 3.31
N ILE A 15 16.42 -2.38 2.73
CA ILE A 15 16.95 -1.23 2.00
C ILE A 15 17.57 -0.20 2.93
N ARG A 16 16.94 0.05 4.09
CA ARG A 16 17.51 0.89 5.15
C ARG A 16 18.83 0.30 5.67
N ALA A 17 18.86 -1.01 5.92
CA ALA A 17 20.05 -1.71 6.37
C ALA A 17 21.19 -1.66 5.33
N ALA A 18 20.89 -2.01 4.07
CA ALA A 18 21.89 -2.01 3.00
C ALA A 18 22.46 -0.61 2.75
N LEU A 19 21.63 0.44 2.80
CA LEU A 19 22.11 1.81 2.65
C LEU A 19 23.06 2.17 3.80
N ALA A 20 22.67 1.90 5.05
CA ALA A 20 23.51 2.16 6.22
C ALA A 20 24.86 1.43 6.13
N GLU A 21 24.88 0.20 5.60
CA GLU A 21 26.11 -0.56 5.40
C GLU A 21 27.03 0.05 4.32
N VAL A 22 26.46 0.65 3.27
CA VAL A 22 27.21 1.22 2.15
C VAL A 22 27.75 2.62 2.45
N ILE A 23 26.94 3.50 3.03
CA ILE A 23 27.27 4.93 3.23
C ILE A 23 27.48 5.32 4.69
N GLY A 24 27.23 4.41 5.64
CA GLY A 24 27.28 4.66 7.08
C GLY A 24 25.91 5.07 7.64
N GLU A 25 25.67 4.68 8.89
CA GLU A 25 24.39 4.86 9.61
C GLU A 25 23.89 6.30 9.59
N LYS A 26 24.74 7.27 10.02
CA LYS A 26 24.37 8.70 10.07
C LYS A 26 23.90 9.26 8.72
N LYS A 27 24.57 8.87 7.62
CA LYS A 27 24.21 9.35 6.28
C LYS A 27 22.93 8.69 5.77
N SER A 28 22.72 7.41 6.09
CA SER A 28 21.48 6.70 5.77
C SER A 28 20.29 7.32 6.52
N GLU A 29 20.43 7.56 7.82
CA GLU A 29 19.41 8.24 8.64
C GLU A 29 19.11 9.65 8.09
N TYR A 30 20.15 10.43 7.79
CA TYR A 30 19.99 11.76 7.18
C TYR A 30 19.21 11.70 5.87
N PHE A 31 19.57 10.77 4.96
CA PHE A 31 18.89 10.63 3.68
C PHE A 31 17.41 10.29 3.86
N PHE A 32 17.07 9.32 4.72
CA PHE A 32 15.68 8.95 4.93
C PHE A 32 14.87 9.99 5.70
N ASP A 33 15.48 10.74 6.62
CA ASP A 33 14.83 11.87 7.29
C ASP A 33 14.42 12.93 6.26
N LYS A 34 15.34 13.30 5.36
CA LYS A 34 15.08 14.25 4.28
C LYS A 34 14.13 13.72 3.22
N PHE A 35 14.25 12.44 2.87
CA PHE A 35 13.31 11.80 1.96
C PHE A 35 11.87 11.91 2.49
N LEU A 36 11.61 11.52 3.75
CA LEU A 36 10.28 11.60 4.35
C LEU A 36 9.79 13.05 4.45
N GLU A 37 10.68 13.99 4.77
CA GLU A 37 10.37 15.43 4.80
C GLU A 37 9.87 15.93 3.44
N TYR A 38 10.59 15.61 2.37
CA TYR A 38 10.29 16.09 1.02
C TYR A 38 9.19 15.30 0.31
N PHE A 39 8.96 14.03 0.70
CA PHE A 39 7.95 13.18 0.07
C PHE A 39 6.53 13.73 0.20
N PHE A 40 6.21 14.34 1.32
CA PHE A 40 4.91 14.99 1.53
C PHE A 40 5.08 16.23 2.40
N ALA A 41 4.74 17.40 1.88
CA ALA A 41 4.82 18.68 2.59
C ALA A 41 3.57 19.55 2.33
N GLU A 42 3.56 20.79 2.82
CA GLU A 42 2.42 21.69 2.67
C GLU A 42 1.96 21.91 1.21
N PRO A 43 2.86 22.05 0.20
CA PRO A 43 2.45 22.11 -1.20
C PRO A 43 1.71 20.87 -1.70
N ASP A 44 2.04 19.69 -1.16
CA ASP A 44 1.35 18.44 -1.50
C ASP A 44 -0.08 18.42 -0.96
N ALA A 45 -0.28 18.84 0.28
CA ALA A 45 -1.60 18.98 0.88
C ALA A 45 -2.45 20.04 0.14
N ALA A 46 -1.84 21.17 -0.24
CA ALA A 46 -2.49 22.21 -1.03
C ALA A 46 -2.95 21.67 -2.40
N PHE A 47 -2.08 20.92 -3.09
CA PHE A 47 -2.40 20.30 -4.35
C PHE A 47 -3.52 19.27 -4.22
N PHE A 48 -3.44 18.37 -3.24
CA PHE A 48 -4.48 17.37 -2.96
C PHE A 48 -5.85 18.04 -2.72
N LYS A 49 -5.87 19.13 -1.95
CA LYS A 49 -7.09 19.93 -1.73
C LYS A 49 -7.63 20.53 -3.03
N SER A 50 -6.75 20.99 -3.93
CA SER A 50 -7.14 21.55 -5.23
C SER A 50 -7.83 20.54 -6.15
N LEU A 51 -7.66 19.23 -5.90
CA LEU A 51 -8.38 18.17 -6.59
C LEU A 51 -9.83 18.00 -6.09
N GLY A 52 -10.21 18.69 -5.01
CA GLY A 52 -11.52 18.54 -4.36
C GLY A 52 -11.59 17.39 -3.36
N LEU A 53 -10.45 16.78 -3.02
CA LEU A 53 -10.36 15.66 -2.09
C LEU A 53 -10.20 16.15 -0.64
N ASN A 54 -10.57 15.31 0.33
CA ASN A 54 -10.72 15.72 1.74
C ASN A 54 -10.18 14.73 2.78
N CYS A 55 -9.62 13.59 2.39
CA CYS A 55 -9.07 12.60 3.32
C CYS A 55 -7.84 11.90 2.73
N ILE A 56 -6.78 11.75 3.53
CA ILE A 56 -5.57 11.00 3.19
C ILE A 56 -5.39 9.85 4.19
N ARG A 57 -5.32 8.61 3.69
CA ARG A 57 -4.87 7.45 4.47
C ARG A 57 -3.34 7.46 4.51
N ILE A 58 -2.76 7.54 5.71
CA ILE A 58 -1.31 7.57 5.91
C ILE A 58 -0.87 6.18 6.40
N ALA A 59 -0.22 5.43 5.51
CA ALA A 59 0.41 4.17 5.85
C ALA A 59 1.66 4.41 6.72
N ILE A 60 1.67 3.84 7.92
CA ILE A 60 2.77 3.93 8.89
C ILE A 60 3.35 2.54 9.17
N SER A 61 4.66 2.49 9.37
CA SER A 61 5.36 1.25 9.76
C SER A 61 5.59 1.20 11.27
N TYR A 62 5.33 0.05 11.91
CA TYR A 62 5.58 -0.12 13.34
C TYR A 62 7.04 0.16 13.71
N ARG A 63 7.97 -0.07 12.77
CA ARG A 63 9.42 0.13 12.93
C ARG A 63 9.82 1.59 13.15
N HIS A 64 8.95 2.55 12.83
CA HIS A 64 9.18 3.96 13.17
C HIS A 64 9.01 4.23 14.67
N PHE A 65 8.19 3.43 15.36
CA PHE A 65 7.82 3.67 16.76
C PHE A 65 8.45 2.67 17.73
N GLU A 66 8.92 1.53 17.25
CA GLU A 66 9.50 0.45 18.05
C GLU A 66 10.65 -0.22 17.26
N ASP A 67 11.44 -1.07 17.91
CA ASP A 67 12.44 -1.93 17.28
C ASP A 67 12.21 -3.40 17.70
N ASP A 68 12.56 -4.35 16.84
CA ASP A 68 12.44 -5.78 17.14
C ASP A 68 13.44 -6.22 18.23
N LEU A 69 14.59 -5.55 18.35
CA LEU A 69 15.57 -5.82 19.43
C LEU A 69 15.19 -5.15 20.76
N HIS A 70 14.28 -4.17 20.74
CA HIS A 70 13.85 -3.43 21.92
C HIS A 70 12.31 -3.36 21.97
N PRO A 71 11.63 -4.52 22.08
CA PRO A 71 10.19 -4.55 22.03
C PRO A 71 9.60 -3.77 23.21
N ARG A 72 8.53 -3.04 22.94
CA ARG A 72 7.78 -2.16 23.85
C ARG A 72 8.58 -0.98 24.38
N VAL A 73 9.62 -0.58 23.64
CA VAL A 73 10.34 0.68 23.85
C VAL A 73 9.91 1.65 22.76
N LEU A 74 9.11 2.66 23.16
CA LEU A 74 8.61 3.67 22.25
C LEU A 74 9.75 4.58 21.80
N LYS A 75 9.80 4.85 20.50
CA LYS A 75 10.67 5.83 19.83
C LYS A 75 9.90 7.13 19.62
N PRO A 76 10.07 8.17 20.46
CA PRO A 76 9.32 9.42 20.32
C PRO A 76 9.55 10.12 18.97
N GLU A 77 10.73 9.94 18.37
CA GLU A 77 11.07 10.43 17.04
C GLU A 77 10.20 9.84 15.92
N GLY A 78 9.56 8.69 16.15
CA GLY A 78 8.62 8.07 15.21
C GLY A 78 7.43 8.97 14.86
N PHE A 79 7.06 9.89 15.77
CA PHE A 79 5.96 10.84 15.55
C PHE A 79 6.36 12.05 14.71
N LYS A 80 7.66 12.37 14.57
CA LYS A 80 8.16 13.61 13.94
C LYS A 80 7.53 13.89 12.57
N HIS A 81 7.65 12.93 11.64
CA HIS A 81 7.15 13.12 10.27
C HIS A 81 5.64 12.94 10.16
N LEU A 82 5.06 12.11 11.02
CA LEU A 82 3.62 11.89 11.06
C LEU A 82 2.88 13.15 11.55
N ASP A 83 3.34 13.76 12.64
CA ASP A 83 2.83 15.03 13.16
C ASP A 83 2.91 16.13 12.09
N ARG A 84 4.03 16.21 11.37
CA ARG A 84 4.24 17.17 10.28
C ARG A 84 3.24 16.96 9.14
N ALA A 85 3.02 15.73 8.71
CA ALA A 85 2.09 15.41 7.63
C ALA A 85 0.63 15.67 8.04
N ILE A 86 0.24 15.30 9.26
CA ILE A 86 -1.10 15.59 9.82
C ILE A 86 -1.32 17.09 9.91
N ALA A 87 -0.36 17.85 10.43
CA ALA A 87 -0.46 19.31 10.53
C ALA A 87 -0.59 19.98 9.15
N ALA A 88 0.14 19.49 8.14
CA ALA A 88 0.00 19.96 6.77
C ALA A 88 -1.42 19.67 6.23
N CYS A 89 -1.95 18.46 6.42
CA CYS A 89 -3.32 18.12 6.02
C CYS A 89 -4.37 18.98 6.73
N ALA A 90 -4.24 19.15 8.05
CA ALA A 90 -5.13 19.94 8.90
C ALA A 90 -5.27 21.40 8.42
N LYS A 91 -4.15 22.05 8.07
CA LYS A 91 -4.14 23.43 7.53
C LYS A 91 -4.97 23.59 6.26
N HIS A 92 -5.12 22.53 5.47
CA HIS A 92 -5.86 22.52 4.20
C HIS A 92 -7.25 21.89 4.32
N GLY A 93 -7.69 21.56 5.54
CA GLY A 93 -8.98 20.94 5.77
C GLY A 93 -9.08 19.55 5.15
N ILE A 94 -8.02 18.74 5.34
CA ILE A 94 -7.92 17.36 4.90
C ILE A 94 -7.83 16.49 6.16
N TYR A 95 -8.75 15.54 6.30
CA TYR A 95 -8.69 14.52 7.33
C TYR A 95 -7.59 13.50 7.05
N THR A 96 -7.13 12.83 8.09
CA THR A 96 -6.18 11.72 7.99
C THR A 96 -6.73 10.45 8.60
N ILE A 97 -6.41 9.30 8.01
CA ILE A 97 -6.63 7.98 8.63
C ILE A 97 -5.25 7.38 8.85
N LEU A 98 -4.93 6.99 10.09
CA LEU A 98 -3.64 6.39 10.41
C LEU A 98 -3.73 4.89 10.22
N ASP A 99 -2.94 4.34 9.31
CA ASP A 99 -2.96 2.93 8.96
C ASP A 99 -1.68 2.24 9.38
N MET A 100 -1.76 1.32 10.34
CA MET A 100 -0.60 0.49 10.66
C MET A 100 -0.41 -0.55 9.56
N HIS A 101 0.44 -0.17 8.62
CA HIS A 101 0.65 -0.89 7.37
C HIS A 101 1.57 -2.09 7.51
N THR A 102 2.40 -2.10 8.56
CA THR A 102 3.32 -3.20 8.89
C THR A 102 3.13 -3.62 10.34
N ALA A 103 3.28 -4.92 10.60
CA ALA A 103 3.22 -5.48 11.95
C ALA A 103 4.48 -6.28 12.28
N PRO A 104 4.85 -6.44 13.57
CA PRO A 104 5.91 -7.35 13.96
C PRO A 104 5.70 -8.75 13.37
N GLY A 105 6.71 -9.26 12.66
CA GLY A 105 6.63 -10.55 11.96
C GLY A 105 5.75 -10.59 10.70
N GLY A 106 5.23 -9.45 10.22
CA GLY A 106 4.41 -9.32 9.02
C GLY A 106 3.03 -9.94 9.15
N GLN A 107 1.96 -9.17 8.95
CA GLN A 107 0.56 -9.60 9.04
C GLN A 107 0.04 -10.34 7.79
N ASN A 108 0.84 -10.35 6.71
CA ASN A 108 0.60 -11.09 5.48
C ASN A 108 1.96 -11.45 4.84
N GLY A 109 1.94 -12.13 3.71
CA GLY A 109 3.17 -12.54 2.99
C GLY A 109 3.68 -11.53 1.95
N GLY A 110 3.07 -10.34 1.85
CA GLY A 110 3.42 -9.32 0.86
C GLY A 110 4.65 -8.49 1.28
N TRP A 111 5.32 -7.88 0.30
CA TRP A 111 6.49 -7.00 0.54
C TRP A 111 6.13 -5.79 1.41
N HIS A 112 4.91 -5.30 1.27
CA HIS A 112 4.40 -4.11 1.96
C HIS A 112 4.16 -4.36 3.46
N SER A 113 4.17 -5.61 3.93
CA SER A 113 4.21 -5.95 5.37
C SER A 113 5.59 -5.79 6.01
N ASP A 114 6.62 -5.52 5.21
CA ASP A 114 8.01 -5.23 5.63
C ASP A 114 8.65 -6.32 6.52
N HIS A 115 8.31 -7.59 6.25
CA HIS A 115 8.84 -8.75 6.96
C HIS A 115 9.90 -9.54 6.18
N GLY A 116 9.89 -9.49 4.84
CA GLY A 116 10.85 -10.21 4.00
C GLY A 116 10.61 -11.73 3.91
N ALA A 117 9.49 -12.23 4.44
CA ALA A 117 9.12 -13.63 4.33
C ALA A 117 7.67 -13.78 3.86
N HIS A 118 7.38 -14.92 3.22
CA HIS A 118 6.06 -15.25 2.69
C HIS A 118 5.10 -15.86 3.73
N ILE A 119 5.63 -16.32 4.87
CA ILE A 119 4.85 -16.84 6.00
C ILE A 119 4.70 -15.70 7.01
N SER A 120 3.45 -15.38 7.33
CA SER A 120 3.13 -14.31 8.27
C SER A 120 3.37 -14.77 9.72
N GLY A 121 4.48 -14.31 10.30
CA GLY A 121 4.85 -14.60 11.69
C GLY A 121 3.90 -13.97 12.71
N PHE A 122 3.20 -12.90 12.35
CA PHE A 122 2.24 -12.21 13.21
C PHE A 122 1.11 -13.13 13.74
N TRP A 123 0.66 -14.10 12.92
CA TRP A 123 -0.39 -15.05 13.31
C TRP A 123 0.14 -16.27 14.06
N ILE A 124 1.47 -16.46 14.10
CA ILE A 124 2.14 -17.60 14.75
C ILE A 124 2.60 -17.21 16.16
N HIS A 125 3.10 -15.99 16.33
CA HIS A 125 3.70 -15.54 17.58
C HIS A 125 2.80 -14.54 18.30
N LYS A 126 2.19 -14.99 19.42
CA LYS A 126 1.35 -14.13 20.26
C LYS A 126 2.03 -12.81 20.65
N ASP A 127 3.34 -12.84 20.94
CA ASP A 127 4.08 -11.63 21.33
C ASP A 127 4.06 -10.54 20.26
N PHE A 128 4.05 -10.90 18.97
CA PHE A 128 3.96 -9.92 17.87
C PHE A 128 2.62 -9.18 17.88
N GLN A 129 1.53 -9.88 18.18
CA GLN A 129 0.22 -9.26 18.38
C GLN A 129 0.19 -8.39 19.63
N ASP A 130 0.79 -8.86 20.73
CA ASP A 130 0.89 -8.11 21.98
C ASP A 130 1.67 -6.80 21.81
N ARG A 131 2.73 -6.80 21.00
CA ARG A 131 3.51 -5.61 20.64
C ARG A 131 2.67 -4.62 19.83
N LEU A 132 1.94 -5.07 18.82
CA LEU A 132 1.09 -4.19 18.03
C LEU A 132 -0.08 -3.60 18.85
N VAL A 133 -0.70 -4.39 19.73
CA VAL A 133 -1.74 -3.89 20.66
C VAL A 133 -1.17 -2.84 21.62
N TRP A 134 0.03 -3.07 22.16
CA TRP A 134 0.72 -2.07 22.98
C TRP A 134 1.00 -0.79 22.19
N LEU A 135 1.55 -0.92 20.98
CA LEU A 135 1.90 0.22 20.15
C LEU A 135 0.67 1.06 19.79
N TRP A 136 -0.44 0.43 19.43
CA TRP A 136 -1.68 1.14 19.14
C TRP A 136 -2.20 1.96 20.32
N ARG A 137 -2.05 1.45 21.55
CA ARG A 137 -2.39 2.24 22.74
C ARG A 137 -1.51 3.48 22.86
N GLU A 138 -0.21 3.39 22.58
CA GLU A 138 0.69 4.54 22.65
C GLU A 138 0.42 5.55 21.53
N VAL A 139 0.16 5.09 20.29
CA VAL A 139 -0.22 5.94 19.16
C VAL A 139 -1.56 6.64 19.42
N ALA A 140 -2.59 5.91 19.85
CA ALA A 140 -3.89 6.49 20.18
C ALA A 140 -3.80 7.48 21.34
N LYS A 141 -2.99 7.19 22.36
CA LYS A 141 -2.75 8.11 23.47
C LYS A 141 -2.12 9.44 23.02
N HIS A 142 -1.21 9.41 22.04
CA HIS A 142 -0.59 10.61 21.48
C HIS A 142 -1.59 11.44 20.67
N TYR A 143 -2.49 10.80 19.91
CA TYR A 143 -3.38 11.46 18.96
C TYR A 143 -4.84 11.65 19.39
N LYS A 144 -5.25 11.18 20.57
CA LYS A 144 -6.66 11.17 21.02
C LYS A 144 -7.43 12.50 20.92
N ASP A 145 -6.73 13.63 20.94
CA ASP A 145 -7.30 14.98 20.91
C ASP A 145 -7.16 15.68 19.53
N GLU A 146 -6.49 15.05 18.55
CA GLU A 146 -6.25 15.61 17.22
C GLU A 146 -7.43 15.38 16.27
N LYS A 147 -8.27 16.40 16.11
CA LYS A 147 -9.55 16.31 15.37
C LYS A 147 -9.42 16.14 13.86
N TRP A 148 -8.23 16.39 13.29
CA TRP A 148 -7.97 16.15 11.87
C TRP A 148 -7.57 14.71 11.58
N ILE A 149 -7.50 13.85 12.59
CA ILE A 149 -7.53 12.40 12.39
C ILE A 149 -9.01 11.97 12.39
N ALA A 150 -9.45 11.30 11.32
CA ALA A 150 -10.79 10.72 11.25
C ALA A 150 -10.84 9.37 12.00
N GLY A 151 -9.73 8.63 12.01
CA GLY A 151 -9.65 7.37 12.73
C GLY A 151 -8.37 6.58 12.48
N TYR A 152 -8.40 5.35 12.97
CA TYR A 152 -7.28 4.42 12.97
C TYR A 152 -7.65 3.16 12.19
N ASN A 153 -6.75 2.71 11.32
CA ASN A 153 -6.83 1.44 10.61
C ASN A 153 -5.82 0.47 11.26
N PRO A 154 -6.26 -0.42 12.18
CA PRO A 154 -5.35 -1.11 13.11
C PRO A 154 -4.34 -2.07 12.48
N VAL A 155 -4.67 -2.63 11.32
CA VAL A 155 -3.79 -3.55 10.61
C VAL A 155 -4.21 -3.58 9.14
N ASN A 156 -3.28 -3.28 8.25
CA ASN A 156 -3.50 -3.35 6.81
C ASN A 156 -3.47 -4.78 6.29
N GLU A 157 -4.45 -5.15 5.47
CA GLU A 157 -4.50 -6.39 4.69
C GLU A 157 -4.07 -7.64 5.48
N PRO A 158 -4.70 -7.94 6.63
CA PRO A 158 -4.38 -9.14 7.37
C PRO A 158 -4.63 -10.39 6.49
N ALA A 159 -3.77 -11.39 6.63
CA ALA A 159 -3.95 -12.70 6.02
C ALA A 159 -3.74 -13.78 7.09
N ASP A 160 -4.72 -13.91 7.98
CA ASP A 160 -4.77 -14.93 9.02
C ASP A 160 -5.32 -16.26 8.46
N PRO A 161 -4.52 -17.35 8.38
CA PRO A 161 -4.99 -18.64 7.90
C PRO A 161 -6.10 -19.26 8.75
N ALA A 162 -6.21 -18.87 10.03
CA ALA A 162 -7.23 -19.38 10.94
C ALA A 162 -8.54 -18.58 10.92
N HIS A 163 -8.53 -17.37 10.32
CA HIS A 163 -9.60 -16.36 10.30
C HIS A 163 -10.02 -15.82 11.68
N SER A 164 -10.09 -16.66 12.72
CA SER A 164 -10.49 -16.29 14.08
C SER A 164 -9.42 -15.51 14.85
N GLY A 165 -8.16 -15.61 14.45
CA GLY A 165 -7.05 -14.86 15.05
C GLY A 165 -7.19 -13.37 14.81
N LEU A 166 -7.64 -12.97 13.61
CA LEU A 166 -7.95 -11.57 13.29
C LEU A 166 -9.04 -10.99 14.21
N VAL A 167 -10.15 -11.71 14.40
CA VAL A 167 -11.23 -11.29 15.31
C VAL A 167 -10.73 -11.13 16.75
N THR A 168 -9.94 -12.10 17.22
CA THR A 168 -9.33 -12.05 18.57
C THR A 168 -8.38 -10.86 18.71
N PHE A 169 -7.60 -10.56 17.67
CA PHE A 169 -6.75 -9.38 17.63
C PHE A 169 -7.59 -8.09 17.66
N TYR A 170 -8.67 -8.01 16.89
CA TYR A 170 -9.56 -6.86 16.88
C TYR A 170 -10.23 -6.57 18.22
N ASP A 171 -10.68 -7.59 18.96
CA ASP A 171 -11.17 -7.41 20.32
C ASP A 171 -10.14 -6.74 21.23
N ARG A 172 -8.88 -7.17 21.12
CA ARG A 172 -7.78 -6.71 21.97
C ARG A 172 -7.32 -5.30 21.61
N VAL A 173 -7.15 -5.02 20.31
CA VAL A 173 -6.69 -3.69 19.86
C VAL A 173 -7.78 -2.65 20.02
N HIS A 174 -9.06 -3.01 19.79
CA HIS A 174 -10.20 -2.15 20.08
C HIS A 174 -10.23 -1.76 21.56
N ALA A 175 -10.14 -2.74 22.46
CA ALA A 175 -10.12 -2.47 23.90
C ALA A 175 -8.93 -1.58 24.32
N ALA A 176 -7.74 -1.83 23.75
CA ALA A 176 -6.56 -1.04 24.04
C ALA A 176 -6.69 0.42 23.58
N ILE A 177 -7.15 0.66 22.34
CA ILE A 177 -7.39 2.01 21.82
C ILE A 177 -8.48 2.71 22.63
N ARG A 178 -9.63 2.07 22.85
CA ARG A 178 -10.76 2.67 23.58
C ARG A 178 -10.45 2.99 25.04
N SER A 179 -9.45 2.35 25.64
CA SER A 179 -8.99 2.68 26.99
C SER A 179 -8.34 4.08 27.11
N VAL A 180 -7.86 4.63 25.99
CA VAL A 180 -7.19 5.94 25.94
C VAL A 180 -7.86 6.94 25.00
N ASP A 181 -8.62 6.44 24.02
CA ASP A 181 -9.29 7.22 22.98
C ASP A 181 -10.69 6.67 22.64
N PRO A 182 -11.76 7.30 23.16
CA PRO A 182 -13.12 6.89 22.88
C PRO A 182 -13.70 7.46 21.57
N ASN A 183 -13.00 8.38 20.88
CA ASN A 183 -13.62 9.25 19.88
C ASN A 183 -13.28 8.88 18.43
N HIS A 184 -12.02 8.55 18.14
CA HIS A 184 -11.59 8.25 16.78
C HIS A 184 -12.23 6.96 16.25
N ALA A 185 -12.69 6.98 15.00
CA ALA A 185 -13.28 5.79 14.37
C ALA A 185 -12.22 4.70 14.17
N LEU A 186 -12.64 3.43 14.11
CA LEU A 186 -11.78 2.35 13.64
C LEU A 186 -12.15 1.94 12.23
N PHE A 187 -11.15 1.70 11.38
CA PHE A 187 -11.31 1.15 10.03
C PHE A 187 -10.73 -0.26 10.04
N LEU A 188 -11.59 -1.28 10.04
CA LEU A 188 -11.20 -2.68 10.23
C LEU A 188 -11.17 -3.42 8.89
N ASP A 189 -9.98 -3.73 8.40
CA ASP A 189 -9.77 -4.52 7.18
C ASP A 189 -10.37 -5.92 7.30
N GLY A 190 -10.96 -6.40 6.20
CA GLY A 190 -11.26 -7.81 6.04
C GLY A 190 -10.00 -8.69 6.09
N ASN A 191 -10.18 -9.98 6.34
CA ASN A 191 -9.10 -10.95 6.20
C ASN A 191 -8.73 -11.16 4.72
N THR A 192 -7.66 -11.92 4.50
CA THR A 192 -7.19 -12.33 3.17
C THR A 192 -7.02 -11.12 2.25
N PHE A 193 -6.19 -10.15 2.68
CA PHE A 193 -5.98 -8.87 1.98
C PHE A 193 -7.27 -8.05 1.81
N ALA A 194 -7.97 -7.77 2.91
CA ALA A 194 -9.17 -6.93 2.93
C ALA A 194 -10.30 -7.40 1.98
N SER A 195 -10.39 -8.71 1.74
CA SER A 195 -11.34 -9.29 0.77
C SER A 195 -12.32 -10.30 1.36
N ASP A 196 -12.07 -10.78 2.60
CA ASP A 196 -12.89 -11.81 3.23
C ASP A 196 -13.32 -11.44 4.66
N PHE A 197 -14.64 -11.41 4.87
CA PHE A 197 -15.29 -11.17 6.16
C PHE A 197 -15.99 -12.42 6.72
N SER A 198 -15.83 -13.58 6.07
CA SER A 198 -16.52 -14.82 6.47
C SER A 198 -16.23 -15.26 7.91
N GLY A 199 -15.08 -14.89 8.46
CA GLY A 199 -14.70 -15.17 9.85
C GLY A 199 -15.20 -14.14 10.88
N PHE A 200 -15.82 -13.04 10.45
CA PHE A 200 -16.27 -11.97 11.35
C PHE A 200 -17.58 -12.34 12.04
N PRO A 201 -17.76 -11.96 13.32
CA PRO A 201 -18.93 -12.37 14.10
C PRO A 201 -20.18 -11.56 13.73
N ASP A 202 -21.37 -12.14 13.92
CA ASP A 202 -22.63 -11.46 13.61
C ASP A 202 -22.89 -10.21 14.47
N ASP A 203 -22.29 -10.15 15.67
CA ASP A 203 -22.43 -9.03 16.61
C ASP A 203 -21.46 -7.86 16.34
N ALA A 204 -20.69 -7.90 15.24
CA ALA A 204 -19.60 -6.98 14.95
C ALA A 204 -19.97 -5.48 15.06
N GLY A 205 -21.18 -5.10 14.63
CA GLY A 205 -21.67 -3.71 14.73
C GLY A 205 -21.82 -3.19 16.16
N THR A 206 -22.11 -4.08 17.12
CA THR A 206 -22.17 -3.75 18.56
C THR A 206 -20.86 -4.08 19.29
N ARG A 207 -20.09 -5.03 18.77
CA ARG A 207 -18.82 -5.49 19.34
C ARG A 207 -17.73 -4.43 19.24
N TRP A 208 -17.65 -3.77 18.08
CA TRP A 208 -16.70 -2.69 17.81
C TRP A 208 -17.46 -1.43 17.38
N PRO A 209 -18.05 -0.68 18.34
CA PRO A 209 -18.77 0.55 18.02
C PRO A 209 -17.84 1.63 17.46
N ASN A 210 -18.42 2.55 16.69
CA ASN A 210 -17.67 3.61 16.00
C ASN A 210 -16.57 3.01 15.08
N ALA A 211 -16.99 2.05 14.24
CA ALA A 211 -16.13 1.39 13.27
C ALA A 211 -16.76 1.36 11.87
N ALA A 212 -15.89 1.43 10.87
CA ALA A 212 -16.15 1.08 9.48
C ALA A 212 -15.31 -0.15 9.11
N TYR A 213 -15.77 -0.92 8.14
CA TYR A 213 -15.08 -2.11 7.65
C TYR A 213 -14.45 -1.82 6.30
N ALA A 214 -13.16 -2.12 6.17
CA ALA A 214 -12.36 -1.73 5.02
C ALA A 214 -12.27 -2.87 4.00
N ILE A 215 -12.68 -2.56 2.76
CA ILE A 215 -12.41 -3.40 1.59
C ILE A 215 -11.29 -2.80 0.77
N HIS A 216 -10.54 -3.62 0.05
CA HIS A 216 -9.64 -3.16 -1.02
C HIS A 216 -10.16 -3.62 -2.39
N ASP A 217 -10.56 -2.68 -3.24
CA ASP A 217 -11.22 -2.97 -4.52
C ASP A 217 -10.34 -2.73 -5.74
N TYR A 218 -9.35 -3.61 -5.91
CA TYR A 218 -8.53 -3.65 -7.11
C TYR A 218 -9.22 -4.45 -8.23
N SER A 219 -9.33 -3.82 -9.41
CA SER A 219 -9.83 -4.46 -10.63
C SER A 219 -8.67 -5.00 -11.47
N LEU A 220 -8.76 -6.25 -11.95
CA LEU A 220 -7.76 -6.82 -12.87
C LEU A 220 -7.57 -5.98 -14.14
N TYR A 221 -8.63 -5.31 -14.59
CA TYR A 221 -8.58 -4.36 -15.70
C TYR A 221 -7.77 -3.10 -15.40
N GLY A 222 -7.31 -2.90 -14.16
CA GLY A 222 -6.39 -1.86 -13.74
C GLY A 222 -4.91 -2.23 -13.87
N PHE A 223 -4.56 -3.49 -14.17
CA PHE A 223 -3.18 -4.00 -14.11
C PHE A 223 -2.62 -4.53 -15.44
N PRO A 224 -1.28 -4.58 -15.62
CA PRO A 224 -0.63 -5.10 -16.82
C PRO A 224 -1.03 -6.54 -17.16
N SER A 225 -1.32 -7.34 -16.14
CA SER A 225 -1.76 -8.74 -16.26
C SER A 225 -3.24 -8.91 -16.65
N SER A 226 -3.92 -7.83 -17.05
CA SER A 226 -5.31 -7.90 -17.53
C SER A 226 -5.41 -8.92 -18.67
N PRO A 227 -6.39 -9.86 -18.65
CA PRO A 227 -6.51 -10.90 -19.67
C PRO A 227 -6.95 -10.36 -21.03
N GLU A 228 -7.57 -9.18 -21.05
CA GLU A 228 -8.08 -8.49 -22.24
C GLU A 228 -8.05 -6.96 -22.01
N PRO A 229 -8.02 -6.15 -23.09
CA PRO A 229 -8.22 -4.70 -22.98
C PRO A 229 -9.61 -4.36 -22.43
N TYR A 230 -9.69 -3.34 -21.58
CA TYR A 230 -10.96 -2.87 -21.03
C TYR A 230 -11.62 -1.86 -21.98
N THR A 231 -12.70 -2.26 -22.63
CA THR A 231 -13.43 -1.46 -23.62
C THR A 231 -14.84 -1.10 -23.16
N ARG A 232 -15.11 -1.25 -21.84
CA ARG A 232 -16.39 -0.94 -21.20
C ARG A 232 -17.58 -1.74 -21.74
N THR A 233 -17.35 -2.98 -22.18
CA THR A 233 -18.46 -3.86 -22.53
C THR A 233 -19.35 -4.11 -21.31
N GLU A 234 -20.62 -4.45 -21.55
CA GLU A 234 -21.55 -4.78 -20.46
C GLU A 234 -21.00 -5.90 -19.58
N GLU A 235 -20.42 -6.95 -20.16
CA GLU A 235 -19.83 -8.05 -19.41
C GLU A 235 -18.65 -7.62 -18.54
N GLN A 236 -17.76 -6.75 -19.05
CA GLN A 236 -16.61 -6.25 -18.28
C GLN A 236 -17.07 -5.41 -17.08
N ARG A 237 -18.02 -4.49 -17.28
CA ARG A 237 -18.62 -3.71 -16.18
C ARG A 237 -19.34 -4.60 -15.18
N ARG A 238 -20.08 -5.61 -15.66
CA ARG A 238 -20.75 -6.61 -14.82
C ARG A 238 -19.74 -7.38 -13.98
N ARG A 239 -18.56 -7.73 -14.51
CA ARG A 239 -17.50 -8.43 -13.75
C ARG A 239 -16.91 -7.56 -12.65
N MET A 240 -16.59 -6.30 -12.94
CA MET A 240 -16.09 -5.37 -11.91
C MET A 240 -17.13 -5.16 -10.82
N ARG A 241 -18.38 -4.91 -11.19
CA ARG A 241 -19.49 -4.74 -10.24
C ARG A 241 -19.67 -5.97 -9.34
N ARG A 242 -19.68 -7.18 -9.89
CA ARG A 242 -19.78 -8.42 -9.09
C ARG A 242 -18.62 -8.58 -8.10
N SER A 243 -17.40 -8.26 -8.53
CA SER A 243 -16.21 -8.33 -7.66
C SER A 243 -16.32 -7.37 -6.49
N TYR A 244 -16.81 -6.15 -6.75
CA TYR A 244 -17.04 -5.11 -5.77
C TYR A 244 -18.19 -5.46 -4.79
N GLU A 245 -19.34 -5.90 -5.30
CA GLU A 245 -20.50 -6.32 -4.51
C GLU A 245 -20.14 -7.48 -3.57
N LYS A 246 -19.38 -8.47 -4.07
CA LYS A 246 -18.94 -9.62 -3.26
C LYS A 246 -18.10 -9.21 -2.05
N LYS A 247 -17.17 -8.26 -2.19
CA LYS A 247 -16.30 -7.82 -1.07
C LYS A 247 -17.10 -7.14 0.04
N ARG A 248 -18.25 -6.57 -0.33
CA ARG A 248 -19.14 -5.77 0.52
C ARG A 248 -20.28 -6.58 1.14
N GLU A 249 -20.64 -7.69 0.52
CA GLU A 249 -21.86 -8.47 0.80
C GLU A 249 -22.11 -8.68 2.30
N TRP A 250 -21.07 -9.04 3.06
CA TRP A 250 -21.17 -9.29 4.49
C TRP A 250 -21.59 -8.05 5.29
N MET A 251 -21.05 -6.87 4.94
CA MET A 251 -21.35 -5.59 5.59
C MET A 251 -22.74 -5.10 5.21
N ASP A 252 -23.10 -5.18 3.93
CA ASP A 252 -24.41 -4.76 3.43
C ASP A 252 -25.54 -5.55 4.09
N ALA A 253 -25.38 -6.88 4.19
CA ALA A 253 -26.34 -7.75 4.85
C ALA A 253 -26.56 -7.40 6.34
N ARG A 254 -25.65 -6.65 6.94
CA ARG A 254 -25.67 -6.25 8.36
C ARG A 254 -25.84 -4.74 8.56
N GLY A 255 -25.98 -3.95 7.50
CA GLY A 255 -26.08 -2.50 7.55
C GLY A 255 -24.85 -1.81 8.17
N LEU A 256 -23.67 -2.39 8.00
CA LEU A 256 -22.42 -1.87 8.55
C LEU A 256 -21.79 -0.82 7.63
N CYS A 257 -21.08 0.14 8.22
CA CYS A 257 -20.36 1.15 7.44
C CYS A 257 -19.20 0.50 6.66
N VAL A 258 -19.16 0.72 5.35
CA VAL A 258 -18.10 0.24 4.46
C VAL A 258 -17.22 1.41 4.04
N TRP A 259 -15.92 1.18 4.04
CA TRP A 259 -14.93 2.08 3.47
C TRP A 259 -14.06 1.32 2.48
N ASN A 260 -13.72 1.93 1.35
CA ASN A 260 -12.76 1.36 0.42
C ASN A 260 -11.36 1.91 0.72
N GLY A 261 -10.56 1.15 1.47
CA GLY A 261 -9.25 1.57 1.96
C GLY A 261 -8.23 1.75 0.86
N GLU A 262 -8.34 0.95 -0.20
CA GLU A 262 -7.42 0.98 -1.33
C GLU A 262 -8.07 0.53 -2.63
N TRP A 263 -7.77 1.26 -3.70
CA TRP A 263 -8.15 0.91 -5.06
C TRP A 263 -7.33 1.75 -6.05
N GLY A 264 -7.47 1.45 -7.34
CA GLY A 264 -6.94 2.27 -8.42
C GLY A 264 -6.15 1.45 -9.44
N PRO A 265 -6.07 1.91 -10.69
CA PRO A 265 -5.24 1.28 -11.70
C PRO A 265 -3.79 1.74 -11.61
N VAL A 266 -2.90 1.00 -12.27
CA VAL A 266 -1.50 1.39 -12.50
C VAL A 266 -1.30 1.81 -13.95
N TYR A 267 -0.36 2.72 -14.20
CA TYR A 267 -0.20 3.38 -15.50
C TYR A 267 1.09 2.97 -16.20
N ALA A 268 0.96 2.81 -17.52
CA ALA A 268 2.08 2.64 -18.43
C ALA A 268 2.94 3.91 -18.47
N ARG A 269 4.22 3.73 -18.80
CA ARG A 269 5.24 4.75 -18.92
C ARG A 269 5.96 4.57 -20.25
N ARG A 270 6.23 5.67 -20.94
CA ARG A 270 6.86 5.66 -22.27
C ARG A 270 8.19 4.91 -22.30
N GLU A 271 8.94 4.91 -21.20
CA GLU A 271 10.24 4.23 -21.10
C GLU A 271 10.16 2.70 -21.18
N TYR A 272 8.98 2.12 -20.90
CA TYR A 272 8.79 0.67 -20.83
C TYR A 272 7.78 0.16 -21.86
N GLU A 273 6.68 0.88 -22.06
CA GLU A 273 5.60 0.50 -22.98
C GLU A 273 5.69 1.20 -24.34
N GLY A 274 6.55 2.22 -24.51
CA GLY A 274 6.72 2.92 -25.78
C GLY A 274 5.45 3.64 -26.25
N ASP A 275 5.10 3.46 -27.52
CA ASP A 275 3.96 4.13 -28.16
C ASP A 275 2.59 3.60 -27.68
N GLU A 276 2.56 2.43 -27.04
CA GLU A 276 1.33 1.86 -26.46
C GLU A 276 0.91 2.56 -25.16
N MET A 277 1.79 3.40 -24.59
CA MET A 277 1.56 4.05 -23.29
C MET A 277 0.21 4.79 -23.25
N ASP A 278 -0.08 5.59 -24.27
CA ASP A 278 -1.26 6.46 -24.29
C ASP A 278 -2.56 5.63 -24.33
N VAL A 279 -2.60 4.61 -25.20
CA VAL A 279 -3.74 3.69 -25.34
C VAL A 279 -3.98 2.88 -24.06
N ILE A 280 -2.91 2.37 -23.44
CA ILE A 280 -3.01 1.66 -22.17
C ILE A 280 -3.57 2.60 -21.10
N ASN A 281 -3.04 3.80 -20.97
CA ASN A 281 -3.44 4.74 -19.92
C ASN A 281 -4.88 5.25 -20.10
N GLU A 282 -5.33 5.50 -21.33
CA GLU A 282 -6.74 5.79 -21.62
C GLU A 282 -7.66 4.69 -21.12
N THR A 283 -7.27 3.43 -21.34
CA THR A 283 -8.00 2.26 -20.85
C THR A 283 -8.04 2.21 -19.33
N ARG A 284 -6.94 2.57 -18.64
CA ARG A 284 -6.89 2.65 -17.18
C ARG A 284 -7.77 3.78 -16.62
N PHE A 285 -7.80 4.94 -17.27
CA PHE A 285 -8.70 6.03 -16.89
C PHE A 285 -10.19 5.65 -17.09
N ALA A 286 -10.48 4.79 -18.07
CA ALA A 286 -11.81 4.25 -18.25
C ALA A 286 -12.24 3.34 -17.09
N VAL A 287 -11.35 2.48 -16.59
CA VAL A 287 -11.58 1.64 -15.40
C VAL A 287 -11.77 2.49 -14.15
N LEU A 288 -10.86 3.45 -13.94
CA LEU A 288 -10.91 4.41 -12.83
C LEU A 288 -12.27 5.11 -12.76
N SER A 289 -12.76 5.63 -13.89
CA SER A 289 -14.03 6.35 -13.96
C SER A 289 -15.22 5.45 -13.61
N ASP A 290 -15.22 4.21 -14.12
CA ASP A 290 -16.34 3.28 -13.90
C ASP A 290 -16.37 2.80 -12.43
N GLN A 291 -15.21 2.62 -11.78
CA GLN A 291 -15.15 2.35 -10.34
C GLN A 291 -15.66 3.53 -9.51
N LEU A 292 -15.25 4.75 -9.83
CA LEU A 292 -15.74 5.96 -9.16
C LEU A 292 -17.25 6.15 -9.30
N GLU A 293 -17.82 5.84 -10.47
CA GLU A 293 -19.26 5.88 -10.68
C GLU A 293 -19.98 4.89 -9.75
N MET A 294 -19.47 3.67 -9.61
CA MET A 294 -20.03 2.68 -8.67
C MET A 294 -19.95 3.18 -7.22
N TYR A 295 -18.81 3.72 -6.80
CA TYR A 295 -18.64 4.21 -5.44
C TYR A 295 -19.54 5.41 -5.15
N TRP A 296 -19.71 6.31 -6.12
CA TRP A 296 -20.61 7.45 -6.00
C TRP A 296 -22.08 7.03 -5.88
N GLN A 297 -22.52 6.07 -6.71
CA GLN A 297 -23.88 5.49 -6.64
C GLN A 297 -24.21 4.96 -5.24
N ASP A 298 -23.24 4.28 -4.62
CA ASP A 298 -23.41 3.68 -3.29
C ASP A 298 -22.99 4.59 -2.13
N ARG A 299 -22.61 5.84 -2.42
CA ARG A 299 -22.08 6.80 -1.42
C ARG A 299 -20.91 6.24 -0.61
N LEU A 300 -20.09 5.41 -1.23
CA LEU A 300 -18.94 4.77 -0.61
C LEU A 300 -17.77 5.77 -0.53
N SER A 301 -17.27 5.98 0.69
CA SER A 301 -16.01 6.70 0.89
C SER A 301 -14.81 5.82 0.54
N TRP A 302 -13.76 6.42 -0.01
CA TRP A 302 -12.63 5.68 -0.55
C TRP A 302 -11.28 6.39 -0.32
N SER A 303 -10.20 5.64 -0.41
CA SER A 303 -8.82 6.15 -0.48
C SER A 303 -8.13 5.48 -1.67
N ILE A 304 -7.72 6.29 -2.66
CA ILE A 304 -7.07 5.77 -3.86
C ILE A 304 -5.58 5.56 -3.58
N TRP A 305 -5.07 4.41 -3.99
CA TRP A 305 -3.65 4.12 -3.99
C TRP A 305 -3.07 4.64 -5.32
N LEU A 306 -2.16 5.60 -5.35
CA LEU A 306 -1.64 6.41 -4.24
C LEU A 306 -1.41 7.87 -4.65
N TYR A 307 -0.93 8.69 -3.72
CA TYR A 307 -0.68 10.12 -3.94
C TYR A 307 0.56 10.41 -4.82
N LYS A 308 1.76 9.96 -4.40
CA LYS A 308 3.04 10.30 -5.03
C LYS A 308 3.93 9.09 -5.20
N ASP A 309 4.59 8.97 -6.35
CA ASP A 309 5.56 7.90 -6.60
C ASP A 309 6.63 8.29 -7.65
N ILE A 310 7.35 7.30 -8.16
CA ILE A 310 8.35 7.45 -9.24
C ILE A 310 7.79 7.28 -10.66
N GLY A 311 6.47 7.35 -10.84
CA GLY A 311 5.83 7.43 -12.15
C GLY A 311 4.84 6.33 -12.48
N TYR A 312 4.45 5.48 -11.52
CA TYR A 312 3.64 4.30 -11.80
C TYR A 312 2.13 4.52 -11.65
N GLN A 313 1.69 4.99 -10.50
CA GLN A 313 0.30 5.02 -10.05
C GLN A 313 -0.10 6.40 -9.50
N GLY A 314 0.86 7.16 -8.96
CA GLY A 314 0.62 8.42 -8.26
C GLY A 314 -0.19 9.47 -9.03
N MET A 315 -0.97 10.26 -8.27
CA MET A 315 -1.59 11.53 -8.73
C MET A 315 -0.54 12.54 -9.21
N VAL A 316 0.60 12.53 -8.53
CA VAL A 316 1.83 13.18 -8.96
C VAL A 316 2.95 12.16 -8.96
N HIS A 317 3.99 12.41 -9.74
CA HIS A 317 5.17 11.58 -9.69
C HIS A 317 6.45 12.38 -9.88
N VAL A 318 7.55 11.88 -9.35
CA VAL A 318 8.87 12.50 -9.49
C VAL A 318 9.23 12.65 -10.97
N SER A 319 9.69 13.84 -11.36
CA SER A 319 10.13 14.08 -12.74
C SER A 319 11.35 13.21 -13.08
N ARG A 320 11.39 12.68 -14.31
CA ARG A 320 12.52 11.89 -14.80
C ARG A 320 13.84 12.67 -14.84
N SER A 321 13.80 13.99 -14.90
CA SER A 321 14.99 14.85 -14.90
C SER A 321 15.65 15.01 -13.52
N THR A 322 14.99 14.59 -12.44
CA THR A 322 15.50 14.75 -11.08
C THR A 322 16.72 13.87 -10.80
N PRO A 323 17.59 14.26 -9.83
CA PRO A 323 18.75 13.46 -9.44
C PRO A 323 18.42 12.01 -9.06
N TYR A 324 17.32 11.77 -8.32
CA TYR A 324 16.92 10.42 -7.90
C TYR A 324 16.62 9.52 -9.12
N MET A 325 15.86 10.05 -10.07
CA MET A 325 15.46 9.29 -11.26
C MET A 325 16.63 9.06 -12.22
N GLN A 326 17.56 10.01 -12.33
CA GLN A 326 18.77 9.82 -13.12
C GLN A 326 19.74 8.83 -12.48
N LEU A 327 19.89 8.90 -11.15
CA LEU A 327 20.77 8.01 -10.38
C LEU A 327 20.38 6.54 -10.56
N LEU A 328 19.08 6.24 -10.47
CA LEU A 328 18.57 4.88 -10.45
C LEU A 328 18.06 4.39 -11.82
N ARG A 329 18.20 5.17 -12.89
CA ARG A 329 17.57 4.90 -14.19
C ARG A 329 17.82 3.49 -14.71
N GLU A 330 19.07 3.07 -14.77
CA GLU A 330 19.46 1.75 -15.27
C GLU A 330 18.99 0.62 -14.32
N HIS A 331 19.06 0.87 -13.01
CA HIS A 331 18.58 -0.08 -12.00
C HIS A 331 17.07 -0.28 -12.09
N LEU A 332 16.29 0.78 -12.26
CA LEU A 332 14.83 0.72 -12.45
C LEU A 332 14.47 -0.04 -13.73
N TYR A 333 15.20 0.19 -14.83
CA TYR A 333 14.99 -0.58 -16.06
C TYR A 333 15.30 -2.07 -15.86
N LYS A 334 16.38 -2.39 -15.14
CA LYS A 334 16.70 -3.77 -14.78
C LYS A 334 15.60 -4.39 -13.91
N LYS A 335 15.10 -3.69 -12.89
CA LYS A 335 13.99 -4.15 -12.05
C LYS A 335 12.74 -4.47 -12.87
N TYR A 336 12.35 -3.57 -13.77
CA TYR A 336 11.22 -3.76 -14.68
C TYR A 336 11.41 -5.00 -15.57
N ARG A 337 12.56 -5.11 -16.25
CA ARG A 337 12.87 -6.25 -17.12
C ARG A 337 12.85 -7.59 -16.37
N LEU A 338 13.31 -7.60 -15.11
CA LEU A 338 13.35 -8.80 -14.29
C LEU A 338 12.04 -9.10 -13.54
N ALA A 339 11.03 -8.21 -13.63
CA ALA A 339 9.74 -8.33 -12.95
C ALA A 339 9.86 -8.62 -11.45
N VAL A 340 10.79 -7.93 -10.78
CA VAL A 340 11.08 -8.15 -9.35
C VAL A 340 10.08 -7.48 -8.42
N ASP A 341 9.34 -6.48 -8.89
CA ASP A 341 8.25 -5.89 -8.12
C ASP A 341 6.95 -6.60 -8.48
N ALA A 342 6.24 -7.07 -7.45
CA ALA A 342 5.08 -7.93 -7.61
C ALA A 342 3.91 -7.26 -8.38
N TRP A 343 3.90 -5.92 -8.43
CA TRP A 343 2.88 -5.12 -9.11
C TRP A 343 3.43 -4.34 -10.30
N GLY A 344 4.75 -4.22 -10.45
CA GLY A 344 5.39 -3.19 -11.29
C GLY A 344 5.66 -3.55 -12.75
N ALA A 345 5.52 -4.82 -13.12
CA ALA A 345 5.76 -5.35 -14.46
C ALA A 345 5.11 -6.73 -14.65
N ASP A 346 4.96 -7.18 -15.89
CA ASP A 346 4.75 -8.60 -16.18
C ASP A 346 6.08 -9.32 -16.42
N ASP A 347 6.03 -10.64 -16.51
CA ASP A 347 7.23 -11.48 -16.62
C ASP A 347 7.69 -11.76 -18.05
N ARG A 348 7.23 -11.01 -19.05
CA ARG A 348 7.45 -11.33 -20.48
C ARG A 348 8.92 -11.55 -20.86
N PHE A 349 9.86 -10.92 -20.16
CA PHE A 349 11.30 -11.02 -20.45
C PHE A 349 12.03 -12.13 -19.70
N VAL A 350 11.36 -12.79 -18.75
CA VAL A 350 11.96 -13.81 -17.86
C VAL A 350 11.05 -15.02 -17.63
N ARG A 351 9.90 -15.09 -18.32
CA ARG A 351 8.88 -16.14 -18.12
C ARG A 351 9.44 -17.54 -18.34
N ASP A 352 10.34 -17.70 -19.30
CA ASP A 352 11.03 -18.94 -19.63
C ASP A 352 11.86 -19.50 -18.47
N VAL A 353 12.35 -18.64 -17.57
CA VAL A 353 13.10 -19.06 -16.37
C VAL A 353 12.18 -19.69 -15.32
N TYR A 354 10.95 -19.17 -15.16
CA TYR A 354 10.04 -19.57 -14.08
C TYR A 354 8.97 -20.59 -14.51
N THR A 355 8.71 -20.71 -15.81
CA THR A 355 7.75 -21.68 -16.35
C THR A 355 8.09 -23.13 -15.98
N PRO A 356 9.36 -23.59 -16.07
CA PRO A 356 9.71 -24.95 -15.66
C PRO A 356 9.41 -25.24 -14.18
N LEU A 357 9.58 -24.24 -13.30
CA LEU A 357 9.24 -24.38 -11.88
C LEU A 357 7.73 -24.53 -11.67
N LEU A 358 6.92 -23.77 -12.41
CA LEU A 358 5.46 -23.90 -12.37
C LEU A 358 4.99 -25.26 -12.89
N GLU A 359 5.57 -25.71 -14.00
CA GLU A 359 5.25 -27.00 -14.61
C GLU A 359 5.64 -28.17 -13.72
N LEU A 360 6.80 -28.08 -13.05
CA LEU A 360 7.23 -29.09 -12.07
C LEU A 360 6.19 -29.27 -10.96
N VAL A 361 5.72 -28.18 -10.36
CA VAL A 361 4.71 -28.28 -9.27
C VAL A 361 3.40 -28.87 -9.80
N ARG A 362 2.95 -28.47 -10.99
CA ARG A 362 1.73 -29.02 -11.59
C ARG A 362 1.85 -30.51 -11.92
N ALA A 363 3.02 -30.96 -12.36
CA ALA A 363 3.27 -32.36 -12.72
C ALA A 363 3.39 -33.26 -11.49
N GLU A 364 4.15 -32.82 -10.48
CA GLU A 364 4.46 -33.63 -9.29
C GLU A 364 3.40 -33.52 -8.18
N VAL A 365 2.57 -32.46 -8.20
CA VAL A 365 1.43 -32.27 -7.29
C VAL A 365 0.16 -32.06 -8.12
N PRO A 366 -0.34 -33.11 -8.83
CA PRO A 366 -1.39 -32.95 -9.84
C PRO A 366 -2.78 -32.63 -9.27
N ASP A 367 -3.00 -32.88 -7.97
CA ASP A 367 -4.23 -32.49 -7.29
C ASP A 367 -4.24 -30.97 -7.08
N GLU A 368 -5.15 -30.28 -7.78
CA GLU A 368 -5.28 -28.83 -7.70
C GLU A 368 -5.61 -28.34 -6.29
N ASP A 369 -6.34 -29.12 -5.48
CA ASP A 369 -6.69 -28.70 -4.12
C ASP A 369 -5.44 -28.64 -3.23
N HIS A 370 -4.47 -29.52 -3.45
CA HIS A 370 -3.18 -29.47 -2.75
C HIS A 370 -2.29 -28.29 -3.18
N GLN A 371 -2.57 -27.67 -4.33
CA GLN A 371 -1.87 -26.46 -4.78
C GLN A 371 -2.46 -25.16 -4.19
N ARG A 372 -3.68 -25.22 -3.63
CA ARG A 372 -4.43 -24.05 -3.11
C ARG A 372 -4.01 -23.72 -1.68
N LEU A 373 -2.78 -23.24 -1.54
CA LEU A 373 -2.24 -22.79 -0.25
C LEU A 373 -2.75 -21.40 0.12
N TYR A 374 -3.29 -21.24 1.34
CA TYR A 374 -3.68 -19.93 1.88
C TYR A 374 -2.53 -18.90 1.69
N PRO A 375 -2.81 -17.67 1.19
CA PRO A 375 -4.10 -17.00 1.03
C PRO A 375 -4.75 -17.15 -0.37
N TYR A 376 -4.94 -18.38 -0.87
CA TYR A 376 -5.82 -18.64 -2.02
C TYR A 376 -7.24 -18.08 -1.77
N PRO A 377 -7.90 -17.44 -2.76
CA PRO A 377 -7.53 -17.32 -4.17
C PRO A 377 -6.61 -16.15 -4.52
N ILE A 378 -6.25 -15.29 -3.55
CA ILE A 378 -5.38 -14.13 -3.81
C ILE A 378 -3.99 -14.61 -4.26
N TRP A 379 -3.46 -15.67 -3.63
CA TRP A 379 -2.23 -16.32 -4.05
C TRP A 379 -2.52 -17.65 -4.74
N THR A 380 -2.61 -17.60 -6.07
CA THR A 380 -2.58 -18.79 -6.93
C THR A 380 -1.17 -19.39 -6.99
N LEU A 381 -1.02 -20.61 -7.53
CA LEU A 381 0.30 -21.22 -7.75
C LEU A 381 1.25 -20.30 -8.56
N PRO A 382 0.85 -19.72 -9.72
CA PRO A 382 1.66 -18.74 -10.43
C PRO A 382 2.12 -17.57 -9.54
N ARG A 383 1.20 -16.99 -8.77
CA ARG A 383 1.50 -15.87 -7.88
C ARG A 383 2.47 -16.28 -6.76
N ARG A 384 2.33 -17.49 -6.21
CA ARG A 384 3.23 -17.98 -5.15
C ARG A 384 4.65 -18.17 -5.67
N VAL A 385 4.83 -18.75 -6.86
CA VAL A 385 6.16 -18.88 -7.49
C VAL A 385 6.75 -17.51 -7.78
N GLU A 386 5.95 -16.57 -8.30
CA GLU A 386 6.36 -15.19 -8.51
C GLU A 386 6.89 -14.55 -7.20
N VAL A 387 6.11 -14.60 -6.12
CA VAL A 387 6.49 -13.96 -4.85
C VAL A 387 7.79 -14.55 -4.33
N LEU A 388 7.90 -15.88 -4.26
CA LEU A 388 9.05 -16.56 -3.69
C LEU A 388 10.31 -16.41 -4.55
N ALA A 389 10.21 -16.67 -5.85
CA ALA A 389 11.36 -16.76 -6.73
C ALA A 389 11.79 -15.40 -7.29
N ARG A 390 10.84 -14.51 -7.63
CA ARG A 390 11.16 -13.19 -8.21
C ARG A 390 11.20 -12.10 -7.16
N ASN A 391 10.11 -11.94 -6.41
CA ASN A 391 9.95 -10.75 -5.58
C ASN A 391 10.78 -10.81 -4.29
N ILE A 392 10.97 -12.01 -3.74
CA ILE A 392 11.85 -12.26 -2.60
C ILE A 392 13.25 -12.59 -3.11
N LEU A 393 13.49 -13.79 -3.68
CA LEU A 393 14.86 -14.26 -3.96
C LEU A 393 15.65 -13.33 -4.89
N VAL A 394 15.14 -13.03 -6.09
CA VAL A 394 15.86 -12.12 -7.02
C VAL A 394 15.89 -10.70 -6.48
N GLY A 395 14.78 -10.23 -5.88
CA GLY A 395 14.71 -8.92 -5.22
C GLY A 395 15.82 -8.73 -4.19
N GLU A 396 16.09 -9.73 -3.35
CA GLU A 396 17.13 -9.69 -2.32
C GLU A 396 18.53 -9.49 -2.89
N PHE A 397 18.87 -10.16 -3.99
CA PHE A 397 20.17 -9.96 -4.64
C PHE A 397 20.33 -8.55 -5.24
N MET A 398 19.23 -7.85 -5.52
CA MET A 398 19.25 -6.48 -6.06
C MET A 398 19.36 -5.40 -4.97
N ILE A 399 19.16 -5.74 -3.69
CA ILE A 399 19.15 -4.78 -2.57
C ILE A 399 20.50 -4.09 -2.40
N ARG A 400 21.59 -4.88 -2.35
CA ARG A 400 22.93 -4.31 -2.23
C ARG A 400 23.28 -3.48 -3.46
N GLU A 401 22.94 -3.97 -4.65
CA GLU A 401 23.15 -3.25 -5.91
C GLU A 401 22.47 -1.87 -5.91
N TRP A 402 21.23 -1.77 -5.40
CA TRP A 402 20.55 -0.50 -5.22
C TRP A 402 21.35 0.44 -4.30
N ALA A 403 21.77 -0.03 -3.13
CA ALA A 403 22.49 0.78 -2.14
C ALA A 403 23.84 1.30 -2.65
N GLU A 404 24.56 0.51 -3.46
CA GLU A 404 25.86 0.88 -4.03
C GLU A 404 25.82 2.15 -4.89
N HIS A 405 24.66 2.53 -5.44
CA HIS A 405 24.50 3.79 -6.20
C HIS A 405 24.76 5.04 -5.34
N PHE A 406 24.62 4.93 -4.01
CA PHE A 406 24.83 6.03 -3.08
C PHE A 406 26.27 6.10 -2.53
N ARG A 407 27.13 5.12 -2.86
CA ARG A 407 28.49 5.03 -2.31
C ARG A 407 29.28 6.31 -2.58
N GLY A 408 29.95 6.80 -1.54
CA GLY A 408 30.83 7.96 -1.63
C GLY A 408 30.10 9.31 -1.64
N MET A 409 28.76 9.34 -1.62
CA MET A 409 28.02 10.59 -1.53
C MET A 409 28.23 11.28 -0.18
N ASP A 410 28.39 12.61 -0.21
CA ASP A 410 28.29 13.46 0.98
C ASP A 410 26.82 13.83 1.30
N GLU A 411 26.59 14.45 2.46
CA GLU A 411 25.23 14.84 2.87
C GLU A 411 24.57 15.83 1.91
N ALA A 412 25.33 16.73 1.28
CA ALA A 412 24.78 17.68 0.32
C ALA A 412 24.32 16.98 -0.97
N GLN A 413 25.01 15.94 -1.41
CA GLN A 413 24.59 15.08 -2.51
C GLN A 413 23.35 14.27 -2.14
N LEU A 414 23.31 13.68 -0.95
CA LEU A 414 22.17 12.92 -0.45
C LEU A 414 20.92 13.79 -0.31
N ASP A 415 21.05 15.01 0.22
CA ASP A 415 19.95 15.96 0.29
C ASP A 415 19.43 16.30 -1.11
N ARG A 416 20.32 16.62 -2.07
CA ARG A 416 19.90 16.87 -3.47
C ARG A 416 19.16 15.69 -4.09
N VAL A 417 19.55 14.46 -3.78
CA VAL A 417 18.85 13.25 -4.23
C VAL A 417 17.47 13.17 -3.57
N ALA A 418 17.36 13.37 -2.25
CA ALA A 418 16.09 13.38 -1.53
C ALA A 418 15.15 14.51 -2.00
N GLN A 419 15.67 15.69 -2.31
CA GLN A 419 14.90 16.84 -2.81
C GLN A 419 14.16 16.56 -4.12
N SER A 420 14.51 15.49 -4.84
CA SER A 420 13.77 15.02 -6.02
C SER A 420 12.28 14.80 -5.72
N PHE A 421 11.93 14.48 -4.47
CA PHE A 421 10.55 14.19 -4.07
C PHE A 421 9.73 15.43 -3.67
N LYS A 422 10.34 16.62 -3.61
CA LYS A 422 9.60 17.87 -3.38
C LYS A 422 8.53 18.08 -4.47
N PHE A 423 7.41 18.67 -4.09
CA PHE A 423 6.27 18.86 -4.99
C PHE A 423 6.64 19.61 -6.29
N GLU A 424 7.46 20.66 -6.20
CA GLU A 424 7.92 21.43 -7.37
C GLU A 424 8.80 20.63 -8.35
N ASN A 425 9.30 19.47 -7.93
CA ASN A 425 10.08 18.54 -8.76
C ASN A 425 9.23 17.36 -9.29
N CYS A 426 7.93 17.37 -8.99
CA CYS A 426 6.98 16.38 -9.46
C CYS A 426 6.21 16.86 -10.71
N VAL A 427 5.63 15.90 -11.42
CA VAL A 427 4.75 16.09 -12.58
C VAL A 427 3.37 15.56 -12.21
N GLU A 428 2.32 16.29 -12.59
CA GLU A 428 0.95 15.83 -12.43
C GLU A 428 0.59 14.72 -13.43
N ARG A 429 -0.13 13.71 -12.97
CA ARG A 429 -0.80 12.75 -13.85
C ARG A 429 -2.14 13.32 -14.31
N GLU A 430 -2.11 14.14 -15.36
CA GLU A 430 -3.28 14.91 -15.81
C GLU A 430 -4.55 14.06 -16.03
N GLY A 431 -4.43 12.88 -16.63
CA GLY A 431 -5.60 12.01 -16.89
C GLY A 431 -6.28 11.51 -15.61
N LEU A 432 -5.49 11.03 -14.63
CA LEU A 432 -5.99 10.62 -13.31
C LEU A 432 -6.63 11.82 -12.60
N ASN A 433 -5.89 12.92 -12.50
CA ASN A 433 -6.34 14.10 -11.77
C ASN A 433 -7.59 14.75 -12.39
N ARG A 434 -7.76 14.65 -13.72
CA ARG A 434 -8.98 15.09 -14.41
C ARG A 434 -10.19 14.26 -14.01
N VAL A 435 -10.07 12.93 -13.97
CA VAL A 435 -11.15 12.03 -13.54
C VAL A 435 -11.50 12.28 -12.08
N LEU A 436 -10.50 12.43 -11.19
CA LEU A 436 -10.73 12.73 -9.77
C LEU A 436 -11.45 14.07 -9.56
N ARG A 437 -11.00 15.14 -10.22
CA ARG A 437 -11.66 16.46 -10.14
C ARG A 437 -13.11 16.42 -10.61
N ALA A 438 -13.40 15.66 -11.68
CA ALA A 438 -14.75 15.52 -12.20
C ALA A 438 -15.68 14.83 -11.17
N GLN A 439 -15.20 13.76 -10.51
CA GLN A 439 -15.97 13.07 -9.48
C GLN A 439 -16.16 13.91 -8.21
N ALA A 440 -15.14 14.67 -7.79
CA ALA A 440 -15.24 15.56 -6.64
C ALA A 440 -16.30 16.66 -6.88
N GLY A 441 -16.35 17.23 -8.09
CA GLY A 441 -17.38 18.21 -8.48
C GLY A 441 -18.80 17.64 -8.46
N GLN A 442 -18.99 16.38 -8.87
CA GLN A 442 -20.29 15.70 -8.78
C GLN A 442 -20.72 15.48 -7.31
N SER A 443 -19.77 15.12 -6.44
CA SER A 443 -20.03 14.87 -5.03
C SER A 443 -20.40 16.12 -4.25
N ALA A 444 -19.89 17.30 -4.65
CA ALA A 444 -20.22 18.58 -4.02
C ALA A 444 -21.58 19.18 -4.43
N SER A 445 -22.23 18.62 -5.47
CA SER A 445 -23.50 19.11 -6.01
C SER A 445 -24.74 18.39 -5.44
N ASN A 446 -24.53 17.35 -4.63
CA ASN A 446 -25.54 16.60 -3.88
C ASN A 446 -25.43 16.91 -2.39
#